data_AF-A0ABD0NCK8-F1
#
_entry.id   AF-A0ABD0NCK8-F1
#
_cell.length_a   1.000
_cell.length_b   1.000
_cell.length_c   1.000
_cell.angle_alpha   90.00
_cell.angle_beta   90.00
_cell.angle_gamma   90.00
#
_symmetry.space_group_name_H-M   'P 1'
#
loop_
_entity.id
_entity.type
_entity.pdbx_description
1 polymer ?
#
loop_
_entity_poly.entity_id
_entity_poly.type
_entity_poly.pdbx_seq_one_letter_code
_entity_poly.pdbx_strand_id
1 'polypeptide(L)' 'PPFYSRDVSEMYDAILHKPLHLPPGKSEASCHLLYGLLQKDQHRRLGAIADF' A
#
# COMPACT_ATOMS: atom_id res chain seq x y z
N PRO A 1 0.46 -10.46 4.65
CA PRO A 1 -0.03 -9.06 4.51
C PRO A 1 1.11 -8.09 4.11
N PRO A 2 0.80 -6.97 3.43
CA PRO A 2 1.77 -5.88 3.24
C PRO A 2 2.33 -5.40 4.59
N PHE A 3 3.62 -5.05 4.63
CA PHE A 3 4.32 -4.54 5.83
C PHE A 3 4.37 -5.47 7.06
N TYR A 4 3.97 -6.73 6.93
CA TYR A 4 3.91 -7.66 8.05
C TYR A 4 5.27 -7.83 8.75
N SER A 5 5.24 -7.67 10.08
CA SER A 5 6.26 -8.16 11.01
C SER A 5 5.55 -8.90 12.16
N ARG A 6 6.27 -9.81 12.82
CA ARG A 6 5.80 -10.42 14.07
C ARG A 6 5.82 -9.41 15.22
N ASP A 7 6.72 -8.44 15.15
CA ASP A 7 6.73 -7.29 16.05
C ASP A 7 5.73 -6.24 15.53
N VAL A 8 4.75 -5.91 16.37
CA VAL A 8 3.69 -4.95 16.03
C VAL A 8 4.24 -3.53 15.88
N SER A 9 5.24 -3.15 16.67
CA SER A 9 5.90 -1.85 16.59
C SER A 9 6.61 -1.70 15.24
N GLU A 10 7.35 -2.72 14.82
CA GLU A 10 8.00 -2.73 13.50
C GLU A 10 6.98 -2.70 12.34
N MET A 11 5.86 -3.42 12.48
CA MET A 11 4.80 -3.41 11.48
C MET A 11 4.20 -2.01 11.31
N TYR A 12 3.92 -1.30 12.41
CA TYR A 12 3.41 0.07 12.35
C TYR A 12 4.43 1.03 11.75
N ASP A 13 5.70 0.92 12.13
CA ASP A 13 6.77 1.72 11.54
C ASP A 13 6.88 1.50 10.03
N ALA A 14 6.79 0.25 9.57
CA ALA A 14 6.78 -0.07 8.15
C ALA A 14 5.55 0.51 7.42
N ILE A 15 4.35 0.47 8.03
CA ILE A 15 3.14 1.08 7.48
C ILE A 15 3.30 2.59 7.31
N LEU A 16 4.05 3.27 8.16
CA LEU A 16 4.28 4.72 8.08
C LEU A 16 5.43 5.08 7.13
N HIS A 17 6.54 4.35 7.14
CA HIS A 17 7.79 4.82 6.52
C HIS A 17 8.28 3.95 5.37
N LYS A 18 8.04 2.63 5.40
CA LYS A 18 8.57 1.72 4.37
C LYS A 18 7.78 1.83 3.06
N PRO A 19 8.43 1.87 1.89
CA PRO A 19 7.73 1.82 0.61
C PRO A 19 7.00 0.49 0.42
N LEU A 20 5.88 0.50 -0.30
CA LEU A 20 5.15 -0.72 -0.66
C LEU A 20 6.00 -1.56 -1.62
N HIS A 21 6.23 -2.82 -1.27
CA HIS A 21 6.93 -3.77 -2.13
C HIS A 21 5.96 -4.84 -2.62
N LEU A 22 5.80 -4.96 -3.94
CA LEU A 22 4.96 -5.97 -4.56
C LEU A 22 5.83 -7.11 -5.13
N PRO A 23 5.52 -8.39 -4.82
CA PRO A 23 6.22 -9.51 -5.43
C PRO A 23 6.08 -9.53 -6.96
N PRO A 24 7.09 -10.02 -7.69
CA PRO A 24 6.99 -10.21 -9.14
C PRO A 24 5.88 -11.23 -9.49
N GLY A 25 5.41 -11.20 -10.75
CA GLY A 25 4.42 -12.15 -11.27
C GLY A 25 2.96 -11.70 -11.16
N LYS A 26 2.70 -10.42 -10.87
CA LYS A 26 1.35 -9.83 -10.92
C LYS A 26 1.16 -9.03 -12.21
N SER A 27 -0.09 -8.94 -12.69
CA SER A 27 -0.40 -8.07 -13.82
C SER A 27 -0.14 -6.62 -13.48
N GLU A 28 0.22 -5.83 -14.49
CA GLU A 28 0.50 -4.40 -14.32
C GLU A 28 -0.71 -3.68 -13.71
N ALA A 29 -1.91 -3.97 -14.19
CA ALA A 29 -3.16 -3.41 -13.67
C ALA A 29 -3.36 -3.71 -12.16
N SER A 30 -3.05 -4.94 -11.71
CA SER A 30 -3.13 -5.31 -10.29
C SER A 30 -2.12 -4.53 -9.46
N CYS A 31 -0.90 -4.34 -9.98
CA CYS A 31 0.12 -3.55 -9.31
C CYS A 31 -0.31 -2.09 -9.17
N HIS A 32 -0.78 -1.46 -10.25
CA HIS A 32 -1.29 -0.09 -10.23
C HIS A 32 -2.43 0.08 -9.23
N LEU A 33 -3.39 -0.86 -9.22
CA LEU A 33 -4.50 -0.84 -8.27
C LEU A 33 -4.00 -0.89 -6.82
N LEU A 34 -3.08 -1.80 -6.49
CA LEU A 34 -2.52 -1.93 -5.14
C LEU A 34 -1.70 -0.71 -4.72
N TYR A 35 -0.90 -0.13 -5.63
CA TYR A 35 -0.17 1.10 -5.36
C TYR A 35 -1.09 2.30 -5.12
N GLY A 36 -2.23 2.37 -5.80
CA GLY A 36 -3.23 3.42 -5.60
C GLY A 36 -4.00 3.27 -4.28
N LEU A 37 -4.48 2.06 -3.98
CA LEU A 37 -5.26 1.77 -2.77
C LEU A 37 -4.44 1.86 -1.49
N LEU A 38 -3.16 1.47 -1.53
CA LEU A 38 -2.25 1.47 -0.38
C LEU A 38 -1.37 2.74 -0.32
N GLN A 39 -1.79 3.84 -0.96
CA GLN A 39 -1.13 5.13 -0.78
C GLN A 39 -1.22 5.59 0.68
N LYS A 40 -0.06 6.00 1.21
CA LYS A 40 0.06 6.51 2.58
C LYS A 40 -0.62 7.87 2.72
N ASP A 41 -0.42 8.75 1.74
CA ASP A 41 -1.15 10.01 1.65
C ASP A 41 -2.60 9.75 1.24
N GLN A 42 -3.52 10.03 2.16
CA GLN A 42 -4.95 9.79 1.95
C GLN A 42 -5.53 10.63 0.82
N HIS A 43 -5.00 11.83 0.53
CA HIS A 43 -5.52 12.70 -0.54
C HIS A 43 -5.12 12.22 -1.93
N ARG A 44 -4.10 11.35 -2.01
CA ARG A 44 -3.60 10.73 -3.24
C ARG A 44 -4.03 9.27 -3.38
N ARG A 45 -4.75 8.74 -2.39
CA ARG A 45 -5.26 7.37 -2.40
C ARG A 45 -6.35 7.22 -3.44
N LEU A 46 -6.35 6.10 -4.15
CA LEU A 46 -7.45 5.76 -5.05
C LEU A 46 -8.77 5.81 -4.27
N GLY A 47 -9.76 6.55 -4.80
CA GLY A 47 -11.04 6.81 -4.12
C GLY A 47 -11.10 8.10 -3.28
N ALA A 48 -9.99 8.84 -3.14
CA ALA A 48 -9.99 10.10 -2.39
C ALA A 48 -10.75 11.24 -3.07
N ILE A 49 -10.90 11.18 -4.39
CA ILE A 49 -11.60 12.17 -5.21
C ILE A 49 -12.59 11.39 -6.07
N ALA A 50 -13.87 11.80 -6.01
CA ALA A 50 -14.95 11.17 -6.76
C ALA A 50 -15.05 9.66 -6.49
N ASP A 51 -15.24 9.30 -5.23
CA ASP A 51 -15.65 7.93 -4.89
C ASP A 51 -16.96 7.60 -5.61
N PHE A 52 -17.09 6.35 -6.06
CA PHE A 52 -18.13 5.91 -7.00
C PHE A 52 -19.55 6.02 -6.45
#